data_AF-E9T096-F1
#
_entry.id   AF-E9T096-F1
#
_cell.length_a   1.000
_cell.length_b   1.000
_cell.length_c   1.000
_cell.angle_alpha   90.00
_cell.angle_beta   90.00
_cell.angle_gamma   90.00
#
_symmetry.space_group_name_H-M   'P 1'
#
loop_
_entity.id
_entity.type
_entity.pdbx_description
1 polymer ?
#
loop_
_entity_poly.entity_id
_entity_poly.type
_entity_poly.pdbx_seq_one_letter_code
_entity_poly.pdbx_strand_id
1 'polypeptide(L)'
;MTDLKGYCPMGCGQTLIAIAHEGGRIECSNIDCPRPDAVDRILANPSPDHVVTLTTDDFAILHPLRERLDGELERCSVHQRLTAMDRAPMPPGTYRVTDTDGPWTWTEVSG
;
A
#
# COMPACT_ATOMS: atom_id res chain seq x y z
N MET A 1 -15.74 -20.54 11.40
CA MET A 1 -14.39 -20.11 10.97
C MET A 1 -14.17 -20.73 9.62
N THR A 2 -13.92 -19.92 8.60
CA THR A 2 -13.74 -20.39 7.23
C THR A 2 -12.28 -20.16 6.86
N ASP A 3 -11.60 -21.22 6.46
CA ASP A 3 -10.23 -21.12 5.97
C ASP A 3 -10.22 -20.36 4.65
N LEU A 4 -9.31 -19.40 4.55
CA LEU A 4 -9.16 -18.57 3.36
C LEU A 4 -7.98 -19.08 2.53
N LYS A 5 -8.18 -19.11 1.21
CA LYS A 5 -7.06 -19.33 0.28
C LYS A 5 -6.18 -18.08 0.30
N GLY A 6 -5.03 -18.17 0.97
CA GLY A 6 -4.06 -17.09 1.06
C GLY A 6 -2.95 -17.41 2.06
N TYR A 7 -1.97 -16.52 2.14
CA TYR A 7 -0.83 -16.64 3.06
C TYR A 7 -0.78 -15.44 3.99
N CYS A 8 -0.46 -15.69 5.27
CA CYS A 8 -0.18 -14.60 6.20
C CYS A 8 1.05 -13.81 5.72
N PRO A 9 0.95 -12.48 5.54
CA PRO A 9 2.07 -11.66 5.05
C PRO A 9 3.25 -11.61 6.03
N MET A 10 3.05 -12.03 7.29
CA MET A 10 4.11 -12.15 8.30
C MET A 10 4.88 -13.49 8.20
N GLY A 11 4.56 -14.36 7.23
CA GLY A 11 5.30 -15.60 6.99
C GLY A 11 4.77 -16.84 7.72
N CYS A 12 3.59 -16.78 8.33
CA CYS A 12 3.01 -17.92 9.07
C CYS A 12 2.48 -19.05 8.18
N GLY A 13 2.50 -18.91 6.86
CA GLY A 13 1.92 -19.88 5.92
C GLY A 13 0.43 -19.64 5.66
N GLN A 14 -0.29 -20.70 5.30
CA GLN A 14 -1.73 -20.67 4.99
C GLN A 14 -2.59 -20.72 6.26
N THR A 15 -2.49 -19.67 7.07
CA THR A 15 -3.13 -19.58 8.40
C THR A 15 -4.19 -18.48 8.45
N LEU A 16 -4.68 -18.01 7.30
CA LEU A 16 -5.69 -16.96 7.26
C LEU A 16 -7.09 -17.53 7.48
N ILE A 17 -7.84 -16.87 8.35
CA ILE A 17 -9.22 -17.22 8.69
C ILE A 17 -10.13 -15.99 8.57
N ALA A 18 -11.39 -16.23 8.21
CA ALA A 18 -12.44 -15.20 8.28
C ALA A 18 -13.20 -15.26 9.61
N ILE A 19 -13.34 -14.10 10.27
CA ILE A 19 -14.08 -13.94 11.52
C ILE A 19 -15.45 -13.29 11.22
N ALA A 20 -16.47 -14.15 11.07
CA ALA A 20 -17.79 -13.75 10.58
C ALA A 20 -18.55 -12.77 11.51
N HIS A 21 -18.36 -12.86 12.82
CA HIS A 21 -19.12 -12.05 13.79
C HIS A 21 -18.59 -10.62 13.94
N GLU A 22 -17.46 -10.31 13.31
CA GLU A 22 -16.77 -9.02 13.43
C GLU A 22 -16.76 -8.25 12.10
N GLY A 23 -17.85 -8.33 11.34
CA GLY A 23 -17.94 -7.65 10.04
C GLY A 23 -17.11 -8.30 8.94
N GLY A 24 -16.65 -9.55 9.14
CA GLY A 24 -15.91 -10.30 8.13
C GLY A 24 -14.40 -10.02 8.10
N ARG A 25 -13.82 -9.58 9.23
CA ARG A 25 -12.37 -9.40 9.37
C ARG A 25 -11.57 -10.64 8.99
N ILE A 26 -10.37 -10.42 8.46
CA ILE A 26 -9.43 -11.47 8.08
C ILE A 26 -8.21 -11.42 9.01
N GLU A 27 -7.96 -12.53 9.70
CA GLU A 27 -6.85 -12.64 10.65
C GLU A 27 -5.99 -13.88 10.43
N CYS A 28 -4.77 -13.86 10.95
CA CYS A 28 -3.92 -15.04 11.07
C CYS A 28 -4.27 -15.83 12.34
N SER A 29 -4.52 -17.13 12.22
CA SER A 29 -4.84 -18.02 13.33
C SER A 29 -3.61 -18.49 14.14
N ASN A 30 -2.40 -18.17 13.71
CA ASN A 30 -1.19 -18.54 14.45
C ASN A 30 -1.01 -17.63 15.67
N ILE A 31 -0.98 -18.23 16.88
CA ILE A 31 -0.88 -17.53 18.16
C ILE A 31 0.42 -16.72 18.32
N ASP A 32 1.49 -17.15 17.63
CA ASP A 32 2.80 -16.47 17.66
C ASP A 32 2.97 -15.47 16.51
N CYS A 33 1.90 -15.17 15.75
CA CYS A 33 1.96 -14.20 14.67
C CYS A 33 2.24 -12.79 15.24
N PRO A 34 3.27 -12.08 14.77
CA PRO A 34 3.60 -10.76 15.30
C PRO A 34 2.55 -9.70 14.93
N ARG A 35 1.81 -9.91 13.83
CA ARG A 35 0.71 -9.03 13.38
C ARG A 35 -0.43 -9.85 12.75
N PRO A 36 -1.32 -10.43 13.56
CA PRO A 36 -2.40 -11.29 13.07
C PRO A 36 -3.43 -10.53 12.22
N ASP A 37 -3.59 -9.23 12.42
CA ASP A 37 -4.54 -8.34 11.71
C ASP A 37 -3.96 -7.73 10.41
N ALA A 38 -2.76 -8.16 9.98
CA ALA A 38 -2.05 -7.51 8.88
C ALA A 38 -2.83 -7.49 7.55
N VAL A 39 -3.53 -8.58 7.20
CA VAL A 39 -4.32 -8.64 5.96
C VAL A 39 -5.51 -7.69 6.04
N ASP A 40 -6.25 -7.69 7.16
CA ASP A 40 -7.35 -6.76 7.39
C ASP A 40 -6.92 -5.30 7.19
N ARG A 41 -5.80 -4.90 7.82
CA ARG A 41 -5.24 -3.56 7.66
C ARG A 41 -4.82 -3.22 6.24
N ILE A 42 -4.21 -4.16 5.52
CA ILE A 42 -3.79 -3.96 4.14
C ILE A 42 -5.02 -3.71 3.26
N LEU A 43 -6.09 -4.48 3.44
CA LEU A 43 -7.33 -4.35 2.68
C LEU A 43 -8.16 -3.13 3.09
N ALA A 44 -8.03 -2.68 4.34
CA ALA A 44 -8.70 -1.48 4.84
C ALA A 44 -8.13 -0.17 4.27
N ASN A 45 -6.99 -0.20 3.57
CA ASN A 45 -6.49 0.96 2.82
C ASN A 45 -6.94 0.87 1.35
N PRO A 46 -8.03 1.55 0.95
CA PRO A 46 -8.56 1.44 -0.39
C PRO A 46 -7.80 2.28 -1.42
N SER A 47 -6.68 2.95 -1.05
CA SER A 47 -6.03 3.93 -1.93
C SER A 47 -5.66 3.30 -3.26
N PRO A 48 -6.35 3.67 -4.37
CA PRO A 48 -5.98 3.21 -5.68
C PRO A 48 -4.82 4.03 -6.23
N ASP A 49 -4.27 4.99 -5.50
CA ASP A 49 -3.24 5.85 -6.01
C ASP A 49 -1.99 5.75 -5.16
N HIS A 50 -0.86 6.13 -5.76
CA HIS A 50 0.37 6.31 -5.02
C HIS A 50 0.17 7.42 -4.00
N VAL A 51 0.62 7.18 -2.77
CA VAL A 51 0.76 8.25 -1.78
C VAL A 51 2.25 8.52 -1.62
N VAL A 52 2.66 9.71 -2.03
CA VAL A 52 4.05 10.16 -1.98
C VAL A 52 4.21 11.13 -0.83
N THR A 53 5.13 10.84 0.09
CA THR A 53 5.56 11.77 1.13
C THR A 53 6.89 12.38 0.70
N LEU A 54 6.90 13.69 0.47
CA LEU A 54 8.09 14.46 0.15
C LEU A 54 8.65 15.10 1.41
N THR A 55 9.96 15.01 1.61
CA THR A 55 10.71 15.75 2.62
C THR A 55 11.61 16.79 1.93
N THR A 56 12.47 17.48 2.68
CA THR A 56 13.41 18.45 2.08
C THR A 56 14.40 17.81 1.12
N ASP A 57 14.83 16.58 1.40
CA ASP A 57 15.97 15.94 0.72
C ASP A 57 15.67 14.52 0.22
N ASP A 58 14.49 13.97 0.52
CA ASP A 58 14.13 12.58 0.23
C ASP A 58 12.62 12.43 0.02
N PHE A 59 12.19 11.26 -0.46
CA PHE A 59 10.79 10.90 -0.62
C PHE A 59 10.50 9.46 -0.22
N ALA A 60 9.26 9.20 0.18
CA ALA A 60 8.71 7.87 0.39
C ALA A 60 7.48 7.66 -0.49
N ILE A 61 7.29 6.45 -1.00
CA ILE A 61 6.14 6.09 -1.83
C ILE A 61 5.41 4.90 -1.19
N LEU A 62 4.13 5.10 -0.91
CA LEU A 62 3.19 4.02 -0.64
C LEU A 62 2.48 3.65 -1.96
N HIS A 63 2.80 2.47 -2.47
CA HIS A 63 2.22 1.94 -3.70
C HIS A 63 0.80 1.38 -3.48
N PRO A 64 -0.09 1.50 -4.47
CA PRO A 64 -1.39 0.86 -4.41
C PRO A 64 -1.24 -0.67 -4.46
N LEU A 65 -2.08 -1.39 -3.72
CA LEU A 65 -1.96 -2.84 -3.55
C LEU A 65 -2.03 -3.62 -4.87
N ARG A 66 -2.78 -3.11 -5.86
CA ARG A 66 -2.94 -3.75 -7.18
C ARG A 66 -1.61 -3.95 -7.91
N GLU A 67 -0.59 -3.12 -7.65
CA GLU A 67 0.71 -3.19 -8.33
C GLU A 67 1.51 -4.45 -7.98
N ARG A 68 1.09 -5.18 -6.94
CA ARG A 68 1.65 -6.49 -6.60
C ARG A 68 1.19 -7.61 -7.54
N LEU A 69 0.12 -7.42 -8.32
CA LEU A 69 -0.45 -8.48 -9.15
C LEU A 69 0.40 -8.72 -10.41
N ASP A 70 0.84 -7.65 -11.08
CA ASP A 70 1.46 -7.71 -12.41
C ASP A 70 2.93 -7.23 -12.45
N GLY A 71 3.55 -7.06 -11.27
CA GLY A 71 4.95 -6.61 -11.16
C GLY A 71 5.15 -5.10 -11.41
N GLU A 72 4.07 -4.34 -11.48
CA GLU A 72 4.09 -2.88 -11.64
C GLU A 72 4.82 -2.17 -10.49
N LEU A 73 4.91 -2.81 -9.31
CA LEU A 73 5.68 -2.30 -8.19
C LEU A 73 7.19 -2.13 -8.53
N GLU A 74 7.75 -3.01 -9.36
CA GLU A 74 9.14 -2.93 -9.82
C GLU A 74 9.32 -1.91 -10.95
N ARG A 75 8.23 -1.56 -11.65
CA ARG A 75 8.22 -0.69 -12.84
C ARG A 75 7.50 0.63 -12.59
N CYS A 76 7.37 1.02 -11.33
CA CYS A 76 6.62 2.19 -10.95
C CYS A 76 7.17 3.47 -11.61
N SER A 77 6.35 4.07 -12.47
CA SER A 77 6.63 5.33 -13.15
C SER A 77 6.87 6.47 -12.15
N VAL A 78 6.10 6.49 -11.04
CA VAL A 78 6.21 7.46 -9.94
C VAL A 78 7.60 7.48 -9.33
N HIS A 79 8.09 6.31 -8.95
CA HIS A 79 9.42 6.16 -8.39
C HIS A 79 10.51 6.57 -9.39
N GLN A 80 10.49 6.00 -10.59
CA GLN A 80 11.53 6.26 -11.59
C GLN A 80 11.70 7.75 -11.90
N ARG A 81 10.58 8.48 -12.01
CA ARG A 81 10.63 9.92 -12.30
C ARG A 81 11.14 10.74 -11.12
N LEU A 82 10.68 10.46 -9.89
CA LEU A 82 11.13 11.21 -8.71
C LEU A 82 12.63 11.06 -8.50
N THR A 83 13.18 9.86 -8.71
CA THR A 83 14.63 9.61 -8.65
C THR A 83 15.41 10.34 -9.74
N ALA A 84 14.79 10.63 -10.89
CA ALA A 84 15.43 11.31 -12.01
C ALA A 84 15.39 12.85 -11.91
N MET A 85 14.71 13.43 -10.92
CA MET A 85 14.61 14.88 -10.76
C MET A 85 15.70 15.43 -9.83
N ASP A 86 16.27 16.58 -10.19
CA ASP A 86 17.22 17.30 -9.33
C ASP A 86 16.55 17.97 -8.12
N ARG A 87 15.22 18.17 -8.16
CA ARG A 87 14.44 18.84 -7.11
C ARG A 87 13.04 18.23 -7.01
N ALA A 88 12.48 18.24 -5.80
CA ALA A 88 11.12 17.80 -5.55
C ALA A 88 10.11 18.61 -6.39
N PRO A 89 9.10 17.96 -6.99
CA PRO A 89 8.11 18.63 -7.85
C PRO A 89 7.12 19.50 -7.06
N MET A 90 6.98 19.24 -5.76
CA MET A 90 6.11 19.94 -4.82
C MET A 90 6.89 20.23 -3.53
N PRO A 91 6.45 21.18 -2.69
CA PRO A 91 7.00 21.36 -1.35
C PRO A 91 6.91 20.08 -0.49
N PRO A 92 7.64 20.00 0.64
CA PRO A 92 7.49 18.90 1.59
C PRO A 92 6.03 18.74 2.04
N GLY A 93 5.53 17.50 2.05
CA GLY A 93 4.12 17.19 2.28
C GLY A 93 3.75 15.78 1.84
N THR A 94 2.50 15.37 2.06
CA THR A 94 1.99 14.07 1.59
C THR A 94 0.94 14.28 0.52
N TYR A 95 1.13 13.62 -0.61
CA TYR A 95 0.36 13.83 -1.82
C TYR A 95 -0.15 12.51 -2.38
N ARG A 96 -1.40 12.50 -2.82
CA ARG A 96 -1.92 11.47 -3.72
C ARG A 96 -1.50 11.81 -5.13
N VAL A 97 -0.85 10.87 -5.81
CA VAL A 97 -0.36 11.03 -7.17
C VAL A 97 -1.16 10.11 -8.09
N THR A 98 -1.95 10.74 -8.96
CA THR A 98 -2.73 10.03 -9.99
C THR A 98 -2.01 10.11 -11.32
N ASP A 99 -1.69 8.95 -11.90
CA ASP A 99 -1.17 8.82 -13.26
C ASP A 99 -2.36 8.79 -14.23
N THR A 100 -2.89 9.96 -14.57
CA THR A 100 -3.85 10.10 -15.68
C THR A 100 -3.07 10.39 -16.95
N ASP A 101 -3.42 9.77 -18.09
CA ASP A 101 -2.81 9.93 -19.43
C ASP A 101 -2.45 11.40 -19.81
N GLY A 102 -1.38 11.95 -19.22
CA GLY A 102 -1.14 13.39 -19.09
C GLY A 102 -0.16 13.74 -17.95
N PRO A 103 0.02 15.03 -17.60
CA PRO A 103 0.84 15.42 -16.45
C PRO A 103 0.23 14.94 -15.14
N TRP A 104 1.03 14.40 -14.23
CA TRP A 104 0.54 13.92 -12.94
C TRP A 104 -0.17 15.01 -12.15
N THR A 105 -1.27 14.61 -11.53
CA THR A 105 -1.97 15.46 -10.57
C THR A 105 -1.50 15.11 -9.17
N TRP A 106 -1.09 16.14 -8.43
CA TRP A 106 -0.64 16.06 -7.04
C TRP A 106 -1.72 16.67 -6.17
N THR A 107 -2.44 15.82 -5.43
CA THR A 107 -3.50 16.27 -4.51
C THR A 107 -2.99 16.08 -3.09
N GLU A 108 -2.89 17.17 -2.33
CA GLU A 108 -2.50 17.10 -0.92
C GLU A 108 -3.47 16.20 -0.15
N VAL A 109 -2.92 15.24 0.60
CA VAL A 109 -3.70 14.42 1.52
C VAL A 109 -3.79 15.23 2.81
N SER A 110 -4.84 16.04 2.94
CA SER A 110 -5.14 16.74 4.19
C SER A 110 -5.23 15.72 5.32
N GLY A 111 -4.40 15.91 6.35
CA GLY A 111 -4.51 15.20 7.62
C GLY A 111 -5.72 15.64 8.43
#